data_AF-A0A443JHK9-F1
#
_entry.id   AF-A0A443JHK9-F1
#
_cell.length_a   1.000
_cell.length_b   1.000
_cell.length_c   1.000
_cell.angle_alpha   90.00
_cell.angle_beta   90.00
_cell.angle_gamma   90.00
#
_symmetry.space_group_name_H-M   'P 1'
#
loop_
_entity.id
_entity.type
_entity.pdbx_description
1 polymer ?
#
loop_
_entity_poly.entity_id
_entity_poly.type
_entity_poly.pdbx_seq_one_letter_code
_entity_poly.pdbx_strand_id
1 'polypeptide(L)'
;MSVSPRKQNERGALDATRPASALLAAGALILTGCAPTPLPSYETVRGQAQSAMQRVVDELPTGLEIAKNPSDEPFGCSGDGVFYTGQWTIATPEGFDGQAFVDRLPDALGEEFLVEETGLDLNYPSVSMIATGYMNSTLDVSVLTRDEGVVVDILSTSRCAQDPVSPSP
;
A
#
# COMPACT_ATOMS: atom_id res chain seq x y z
N MET A 1 11.75 -76.05 -24.60
CA MET A 1 10.77 -74.97 -24.37
C MET A 1 9.39 -75.65 -24.24
N SER A 2 9.07 -76.31 -23.12
CA SER A 2 8.39 -75.77 -21.91
C SER A 2 7.06 -75.07 -22.26
N VAL A 3 5.84 -75.46 -21.84
CA VAL A 3 5.30 -76.46 -20.89
C VAL A 3 3.85 -76.83 -21.32
N SER A 4 3.45 -78.05 -20.95
CA SER A 4 2.13 -78.71 -21.02
C SER A 4 0.91 -77.91 -20.51
N PRO A 5 -0.32 -78.18 -21.00
CA PRO A 5 -1.58 -77.72 -20.41
C PRO A 5 -2.09 -78.71 -19.34
N ARG A 6 -2.77 -78.24 -18.28
CA ARG A 6 -3.56 -79.08 -17.37
C ARG A 6 -4.93 -78.49 -17.05
N LYS A 7 -5.93 -79.26 -17.49
CA LYS A 7 -7.26 -79.60 -16.94
C LYS A 7 -8.01 -78.66 -15.97
N GLN A 8 -9.26 -78.48 -16.42
CA GLN A 8 -10.53 -78.13 -15.80
C GLN A 8 -10.91 -78.76 -14.43
N ASN A 9 -11.64 -77.93 -13.66
CA ASN A 9 -12.98 -78.15 -13.06
C ASN A 9 -13.10 -78.95 -11.76
N GLU A 10 -13.43 -78.25 -10.65
CA GLU A 10 -14.43 -78.69 -9.67
C GLU A 10 -15.21 -77.50 -9.05
N ARG A 11 -16.51 -77.45 -9.36
CA ARG A 11 -17.65 -77.25 -8.45
C ARG A 11 -17.70 -75.99 -7.56
N GLY A 12 -18.45 -75.02 -8.07
CA GLY A 12 -19.70 -74.53 -7.46
C GLY A 12 -19.75 -74.27 -5.96
N ALA A 13 -19.85 -72.98 -5.62
CA ALA A 13 -20.78 -72.51 -4.61
C ALA A 13 -21.50 -71.29 -5.20
N LEU A 14 -22.80 -71.45 -5.48
CA LEU A 14 -23.71 -70.32 -5.52
C LEU A 14 -23.74 -69.75 -4.10
N ASP A 15 -23.57 -68.44 -3.95
CA ASP A 15 -24.66 -67.67 -3.36
C ASP A 15 -24.52 -66.18 -3.65
N ALA A 16 -25.67 -65.63 -4.00
CA ALA A 16 -25.86 -64.28 -4.45
C ALA A 16 -25.72 -63.30 -3.28
N THR A 17 -24.92 -62.25 -3.43
CA THR A 17 -25.20 -60.97 -2.77
C THR A 17 -24.57 -59.83 -3.57
N ARG A 18 -25.38 -59.19 -4.43
CA ARG A 18 -25.11 -57.82 -4.86
C ARG A 18 -25.55 -56.89 -3.74
N PRO A 19 -24.65 -56.03 -3.24
CA PRO A 19 -25.05 -54.67 -2.94
C PRO A 19 -24.34 -53.72 -3.92
N ALA A 20 -25.15 -53.03 -4.71
CA ALA A 20 -24.75 -51.81 -5.37
C ALA A 20 -24.38 -50.79 -4.28
N SER A 21 -23.10 -50.46 -4.15
CA SER A 21 -22.63 -49.45 -3.20
C SER A 21 -22.08 -48.26 -3.96
N ALA A 22 -23.02 -47.35 -4.23
CA ALA A 22 -22.92 -45.90 -4.26
C ALA A 22 -21.53 -45.28 -4.50
N LEU A 23 -21.41 -44.56 -5.63
CA LEU A 23 -20.62 -43.34 -5.70
C LEU A 23 -21.02 -42.41 -4.54
N LEU A 24 -20.10 -42.12 -3.64
CA LEU A 24 -20.19 -40.99 -2.71
C LEU A 24 -19.03 -40.05 -2.99
N ALA A 25 -19.39 -38.93 -3.61
CA ALA A 25 -18.54 -37.77 -3.83
C ALA A 25 -18.09 -37.18 -2.49
N ALA A 26 -16.80 -36.88 -2.38
CA ALA A 26 -16.27 -35.94 -1.40
C ALA A 26 -15.31 -34.99 -2.11
N GLY A 27 -15.87 -34.15 -2.99
CA GLY A 27 -15.20 -32.95 -3.47
C GLY A 27 -15.23 -31.92 -2.35
N ALA A 28 -14.24 -31.95 -1.46
CA ALA A 28 -14.00 -30.86 -0.52
C ALA A 28 -13.42 -29.68 -1.30
N LEU A 29 -14.28 -28.87 -1.90
CA LEU A 29 -13.92 -27.54 -2.37
C LEU A 29 -13.62 -26.70 -1.13
N ILE A 30 -12.34 -26.54 -0.80
CA ILE A 30 -11.89 -25.56 0.19
C ILE A 30 -12.17 -24.19 -0.43
N LEU A 31 -13.33 -23.63 -0.11
CA LEU A 31 -13.63 -22.23 -0.32
C LEU A 31 -12.70 -21.45 0.61
N THR A 32 -11.48 -21.16 0.17
CA THR A 32 -10.67 -20.10 0.77
C THR A 32 -11.38 -18.79 0.45
N GLY A 33 -12.41 -18.48 1.23
CA GLY A 33 -13.08 -17.19 1.18
C GLY A 33 -12.03 -16.11 1.42
N CYS A 34 -12.07 -15.05 0.60
CA CYS A 34 -11.26 -13.87 0.81
C CYS A 34 -11.60 -13.29 2.19
N ALA A 35 -10.83 -13.66 3.22
CA ALA A 35 -10.84 -12.89 4.45
C ALA A 35 -10.33 -11.48 4.07
N PRO A 36 -11.08 -10.41 4.39
CA PRO A 36 -10.60 -9.07 4.13
C PRO A 36 -9.27 -8.89 4.85
N THR A 37 -8.23 -8.49 4.12
CA THR A 37 -6.94 -8.16 4.72
C THR A 37 -7.19 -7.10 5.79
N PRO A 38 -6.83 -7.33 7.06
CA PRO A 38 -7.06 -6.35 8.10
C PRO A 38 -6.35 -5.04 7.73
N LEU A 39 -7.00 -3.91 8.04
CA LEU A 39 -6.39 -2.61 7.87
C LEU A 39 -5.06 -2.55 8.66
N PRO A 40 -4.04 -1.83 8.19
CA PRO A 40 -2.84 -1.59 8.99
C PRO A 40 -3.15 -0.76 10.24
N SER A 41 -2.24 -0.72 11.22
CA SER A 41 -2.37 0.20 12.35
C SER A 41 -2.17 1.65 11.90
N TYR A 42 -2.80 2.60 12.61
CA TYR A 42 -2.60 4.04 12.35
C TYR A 42 -1.14 4.46 12.43
N GLU A 43 -0.40 3.94 13.43
CA GLU A 43 1.03 4.21 13.60
C GLU A 43 1.85 3.74 12.38
N THR A 44 1.51 2.59 11.81
CA THR A 44 2.21 2.07 10.62
C THR A 44 2.03 3.02 9.44
N VAL A 45 0.79 3.43 9.14
CA VAL A 45 0.53 4.30 7.98
C VAL A 45 1.07 5.71 8.20
N ARG A 46 1.03 6.23 9.43
CA ARG A 46 1.66 7.50 9.82
C ARG A 46 3.17 7.44 9.58
N GLY A 47 3.84 6.39 10.06
CA GLY A 47 5.29 6.24 9.89
C GLY A 47 5.71 6.11 8.44
N GLN A 48 4.93 5.40 7.61
CA GLN A 48 5.18 5.24 6.18
C GLN A 48 4.99 6.55 5.41
N ALA A 49 3.91 7.29 5.67
CA ALA A 49 3.70 8.62 5.08
C ALA A 49 4.81 9.59 5.47
N GLN A 50 5.23 9.61 6.74
CA GLN A 50 6.35 10.43 7.21
C GLN A 50 7.68 10.03 6.59
N SER A 51 7.90 8.73 6.36
CA SER A 51 9.10 8.25 5.67
C SER A 51 9.10 8.68 4.21
N ALA A 52 7.95 8.64 3.52
CA ALA A 52 7.81 9.15 2.16
C ALA A 52 8.13 10.67 2.07
N MET A 53 7.59 11.47 3.00
CA MET A 53 7.93 12.90 3.09
C MET A 53 9.42 13.13 3.36
N GLN A 54 10.05 12.29 4.18
CA GLN A 54 11.49 12.38 4.44
C GLN A 54 12.33 12.14 3.18
N ARG A 55 11.90 11.25 2.27
CA ARG A 55 12.60 11.05 1.00
C ARG A 55 12.68 12.33 0.16
N VAL A 56 11.62 13.15 0.16
CA VAL A 56 11.64 14.46 -0.52
C VAL A 56 12.59 15.43 0.19
N VAL A 57 12.60 15.44 1.52
CA VAL A 57 13.53 16.26 2.31
C VAL A 57 14.98 15.89 2.03
N ASP A 58 15.27 14.60 1.83
CA ASP A 58 16.63 14.12 1.54
C ASP A 58 17.17 14.63 0.18
N GLU A 59 16.29 15.05 -0.73
CA GLU A 59 16.64 15.68 -2.02
C GLU A 59 16.81 17.21 -1.93
N LEU A 60 16.56 17.80 -0.76
CA LEU A 60 16.79 19.22 -0.51
C LEU A 60 18.20 19.49 0.01
N PRO A 61 18.69 20.74 -0.08
CA PRO A 61 19.91 21.14 0.60
C PRO A 61 19.92 20.76 2.09
N THR A 62 21.07 20.37 2.61
CA THR A 62 21.21 19.99 4.03
C THR A 62 21.14 21.20 4.95
N GLY A 63 20.63 21.02 6.17
CA GLY A 63 20.64 22.05 7.22
C GLY A 63 19.49 23.04 7.14
N LEU A 64 18.47 22.75 6.33
CA LEU A 64 17.25 23.55 6.27
C LEU A 64 16.37 23.31 7.50
N GLU A 65 15.64 24.36 7.89
CA GLU A 65 14.63 24.27 8.92
C GLU A 65 13.36 23.63 8.35
N ILE A 66 12.85 22.60 9.06
CA ILE A 66 11.66 21.86 8.67
C ILE A 66 10.58 22.13 9.71
N ALA A 67 9.59 22.94 9.34
CA ALA A 67 8.39 23.14 10.13
C ALA A 67 7.44 21.95 9.90
N LYS A 68 7.39 21.03 10.86
CA LYS A 68 6.48 19.88 10.82
C LYS A 68 5.13 20.31 11.41
N ASN A 69 4.08 20.26 10.60
CA ASN A 69 2.70 20.49 11.00
C ASN A 69 1.96 19.14 10.98
N PRO A 70 2.18 18.26 11.98
CA PRO A 70 1.46 17.00 12.04
C PRO A 70 -0.03 17.30 12.21
N SER A 71 -0.89 16.65 11.41
CA SER A 71 -2.26 16.45 11.86
C SER A 71 -2.23 15.31 12.88
N ASP A 72 -2.35 15.65 14.16
CA ASP A 72 -2.36 14.65 15.23
C ASP A 72 -3.73 13.96 15.34
N GLU A 73 -4.76 14.49 14.68
CA GLU A 73 -6.11 13.92 14.68
C GLU A 73 -6.31 13.00 13.46
N PRO A 74 -6.64 11.72 13.66
CA PRO A 74 -6.99 10.83 12.56
C PRO A 74 -8.27 11.30 11.84
N PHE A 75 -8.25 11.31 10.52
CA PHE A 75 -9.43 11.64 9.73
C PHE A 75 -10.18 10.38 9.32
N GLY A 76 -11.51 10.43 9.31
CA GLY A 76 -12.35 9.28 8.96
C GLY A 76 -12.21 8.88 7.49
N CYS A 77 -12.06 7.57 7.25
CA CYS A 77 -12.24 6.96 5.94
C CYS A 77 -13.70 6.57 5.70
N SER A 78 -14.01 6.10 4.48
CA SER A 78 -15.25 5.34 4.28
C SER A 78 -15.25 4.07 5.15
N GLY A 79 -16.25 3.90 6.01
CA GLY A 79 -16.33 2.81 6.99
C GLY A 79 -15.76 3.19 8.36
N ASP A 80 -15.31 2.22 9.14
CA ASP A 80 -14.76 2.41 10.50
C ASP A 80 -13.24 2.66 10.53
N GLY A 81 -12.64 3.03 9.40
CA GLY A 81 -11.20 3.27 9.28
C GLY A 81 -10.85 4.76 9.44
N VAL A 82 -9.57 5.03 9.68
CA VAL A 82 -9.02 6.39 9.72
C VAL A 82 -7.76 6.50 8.85
N PHE A 83 -7.38 7.70 8.43
CA PHE A 83 -6.14 7.96 7.71
C PHE A 83 -5.34 9.10 8.35
N TYR A 84 -4.04 9.10 8.07
CA TYR A 84 -3.12 10.13 8.51
C TYR A 84 -2.94 11.20 7.43
N THR A 85 -2.87 12.46 7.85
CA THR A 85 -2.40 13.57 7.02
C THR A 85 -1.21 14.24 7.70
N GLY A 86 -0.13 14.46 6.96
CA GLY A 86 1.02 15.21 7.42
C GLY A 86 1.37 16.34 6.45
N GLN A 87 1.72 17.50 6.99
CA GLN A 87 2.21 18.62 6.18
C GLN A 87 3.53 19.14 6.74
N TRP A 88 4.58 19.21 5.92
CA TRP A 88 5.86 19.80 6.27
C TRP A 88 6.14 21.00 5.37
N THR A 89 6.62 22.08 5.96
CA THR A 89 7.02 23.29 5.24
C THR A 89 8.51 23.52 5.47
N ILE A 90 9.28 23.69 4.40
CA ILE A 90 10.72 23.83 4.44
C ILE A 90 11.10 25.17 3.83
N ALA A 91 11.75 26.02 4.61
CA ALA A 91 12.29 27.29 4.12
C ALA A 91 13.50 27.02 3.22
N THR A 92 13.55 27.66 2.06
CA THR A 92 14.62 27.48 1.07
C THR A 92 15.57 28.67 1.05
N PRO A 93 16.85 28.49 0.64
CA PRO A 93 17.78 29.60 0.49
C PRO A 93 17.34 30.55 -0.63
N GLU A 94 17.82 31.80 -0.57
CA GLU A 94 17.61 32.78 -1.63
C GLU A 94 18.07 32.23 -3.00
N GLY A 95 17.24 32.42 -4.03
CA GLY A 95 17.53 31.95 -5.39
C GLY A 95 17.25 30.46 -5.61
N PHE A 96 16.58 29.77 -4.69
CA PHE A 96 16.14 28.39 -4.90
C PHE A 96 15.26 28.26 -6.16
N ASP A 97 15.65 27.38 -7.08
CA ASP A 97 14.91 27.11 -8.31
C ASP A 97 13.85 26.02 -8.07
N GLY A 98 12.65 26.48 -7.72
CA GLY A 98 11.52 25.61 -7.42
C GLY A 98 11.06 24.74 -8.59
N GLN A 99 11.11 25.29 -9.81
CA GLN A 99 10.71 24.52 -11.00
C GLN A 99 11.71 23.42 -11.28
N ALA A 100 13.00 23.74 -11.29
CA ALA A 100 14.04 22.73 -11.51
C ALA A 100 14.09 21.68 -10.39
N PHE A 101 13.70 22.02 -9.16
CA PHE A 101 13.54 21.04 -8.09
C PHE A 101 12.41 20.06 -8.40
N VAL A 102 11.20 20.56 -8.67
CA VAL A 102 10.01 19.73 -8.95
C VAL A 102 10.21 18.86 -10.19
N ASP A 103 10.79 19.40 -11.26
CA ASP A 103 11.01 18.67 -12.52
C ASP A 103 11.95 17.46 -12.36
N ARG A 104 12.92 17.55 -11.43
CA ARG A 104 13.91 16.49 -11.18
C ARG A 104 13.50 15.53 -10.08
N LEU A 105 12.55 15.94 -9.23
CA LEU A 105 12.22 15.21 -8.01
C LEU A 105 11.74 13.76 -8.28
N PRO A 106 10.85 13.49 -9.26
CA PRO A 106 10.42 12.11 -9.54
C PRO A 106 11.58 11.17 -9.90
N ASP A 107 12.48 11.63 -10.76
CA ASP A 107 13.65 10.86 -11.18
C ASP A 107 14.62 10.61 -10.02
N ALA A 108 14.78 11.60 -9.12
CA ALA A 108 15.62 11.48 -7.94
C ALA A 108 15.05 10.49 -6.90
N LEU A 109 13.74 10.51 -6.70
CA LEU A 109 13.05 9.61 -5.76
C LEU A 109 12.97 8.16 -6.26
N GLY A 110 12.92 7.97 -7.58
CA GLY A 110 12.97 6.66 -8.23
C GLY A 110 11.63 5.92 -8.29
N GLU A 111 11.69 4.64 -8.67
CA GLU A 111 10.53 3.82 -9.07
C GLU A 111 9.49 3.60 -7.96
N GLU A 112 9.84 3.86 -6.70
CA GLU A 112 8.90 3.77 -5.57
C GLU A 112 7.89 4.93 -5.56
N PHE A 113 8.07 5.96 -6.39
CA PHE A 113 7.23 7.15 -6.46
C PHE A 113 6.65 7.29 -7.87
N LEU A 114 5.35 6.99 -8.01
CA LEU A 114 4.66 7.08 -9.28
C LEU A 114 3.98 8.44 -9.40
N VAL A 115 4.34 9.23 -10.41
CA VAL A 115 3.70 10.53 -10.68
C VAL A 115 2.22 10.34 -11.03
N GLU A 116 1.37 11.13 -10.41
CA GLU A 116 -0.05 11.22 -10.71
C GLU A 116 -0.33 12.46 -11.57
N GLU A 117 -0.96 12.25 -12.72
CA GLU A 117 -1.49 13.35 -13.53
C GLU A 117 -2.79 13.87 -12.88
N THR A 118 -2.71 15.03 -12.23
CA THR A 118 -3.88 15.63 -11.55
C THR A 118 -4.83 16.33 -12.52
N GLY A 119 -4.37 16.64 -13.73
CA GLY A 119 -5.11 17.45 -14.71
C GLY A 119 -5.34 18.90 -14.27
N LEU A 120 -4.68 19.34 -13.18
CA LEU A 120 -4.77 20.69 -12.64
C LEU A 120 -3.69 21.57 -13.25
N ASP A 121 -4.08 22.75 -13.73
CA ASP A 121 -3.15 23.79 -14.16
C ASP A 121 -2.88 24.73 -12.97
N LEU A 122 -1.74 24.53 -12.32
CA LEU A 122 -1.33 25.27 -11.12
C LEU A 122 -0.36 26.38 -11.50
N ASN A 123 -0.51 27.55 -10.90
CA ASN A 123 0.36 28.71 -11.14
C ASN A 123 1.66 28.69 -10.32
N TYR A 124 2.03 27.53 -9.79
CA TYR A 124 3.25 27.29 -9.02
C TYR A 124 3.80 25.89 -9.33
N PRO A 125 5.13 25.67 -9.20
CA PRO A 125 5.72 24.36 -9.39
C PRO A 125 5.14 23.34 -8.42
N SER A 126 4.67 22.20 -8.93
CA SER A 126 4.13 21.12 -8.09
C SER A 126 4.16 19.77 -8.80
N VAL A 127 4.19 18.71 -8.00
CA VAL A 127 4.08 17.33 -8.46
C VAL A 127 3.32 16.50 -7.41
N SER A 128 2.39 15.67 -7.88
CA SER A 128 1.66 14.70 -7.06
C SER A 128 2.16 13.30 -7.39
N MET A 129 2.33 12.46 -6.37
CA MET A 129 2.87 11.11 -6.52
C MET A 129 2.17 10.12 -5.58
N ILE A 130 2.11 8.86 -6.00
CA ILE A 130 1.85 7.72 -5.12
C ILE A 130 3.19 7.14 -4.68
N ALA A 131 3.45 7.17 -3.38
CA ALA A 131 4.62 6.53 -2.77
C ALA A 131 4.33 5.02 -2.58
N THR A 132 4.51 4.23 -3.64
CA THR A 132 4.20 2.79 -3.69
C THR A 132 5.06 1.95 -2.74
N GLY A 133 6.31 2.36 -2.49
CA GLY A 133 7.16 1.77 -1.44
C GLY A 133 6.69 2.06 -0.01
N TYR A 134 5.76 3.01 0.16
CA TYR A 134 5.33 3.56 1.43
C TYR A 134 3.82 3.38 1.66
N MET A 135 3.37 2.14 1.44
CA MET A 135 1.97 1.72 1.57
C MET A 135 0.97 2.49 0.71
N ASN A 136 1.41 3.01 -0.45
CA ASN A 136 0.61 3.81 -1.37
C ASN A 136 0.05 5.08 -0.70
N SER A 137 0.88 5.77 0.10
CA SER A 137 0.54 7.11 0.57
C SER A 137 0.60 8.08 -0.61
N THR A 138 -0.37 8.99 -0.72
CA THR A 138 -0.27 10.09 -1.68
C THR A 138 0.70 11.14 -1.13
N LEU A 139 1.41 11.81 -2.03
CA LEU A 139 2.43 12.78 -1.72
C LEU A 139 2.35 13.93 -2.72
N ASP A 140 1.99 15.10 -2.22
CA ASP A 140 1.94 16.34 -2.99
C ASP A 140 3.11 17.21 -2.56
N VAL A 141 3.93 17.62 -3.52
CA VAL A 141 5.07 18.51 -3.31
C VAL A 141 4.83 19.76 -4.12
N SER A 142 4.88 20.93 -3.47
CA SER A 142 4.71 22.22 -4.14
C SER A 142 5.76 23.22 -3.68
N VAL A 143 6.11 24.16 -4.55
CA VAL A 143 7.01 25.26 -4.22
C VAL A 143 6.24 26.56 -4.25
N LEU A 144 6.16 27.22 -3.10
CA LEU A 144 5.29 28.37 -2.88
C LEU A 144 6.10 29.60 -2.50
N THR A 145 5.68 30.76 -3.00
CA THR A 145 6.19 32.06 -2.53
C THR A 145 5.29 32.57 -1.41
N ARG A 146 5.88 32.88 -0.26
CA ARG A 146 5.24 33.48 0.92
C ARG A 146 5.93 34.81 1.27
N ASP A 147 5.40 35.54 2.24
CA ASP A 147 5.98 36.82 2.69
C ASP A 147 7.40 36.64 3.24
N GLU A 148 7.66 35.50 3.88
CA GLU A 148 8.93 35.09 4.44
C GLU A 148 9.94 34.53 3.42
N GLY A 149 9.53 34.29 2.17
CA GLY A 149 10.38 33.76 1.10
C GLY A 149 9.78 32.56 0.37
N VAL A 150 10.64 31.81 -0.33
CA VAL A 150 10.26 30.59 -1.04
C VAL A 150 10.29 29.39 -0.09
N VAL A 151 9.23 28.60 -0.10
CA VAL A 151 9.10 27.38 0.71
C VAL A 151 8.77 26.17 -0.16
N VAL A 152 9.27 25.02 0.24
CA VAL A 152 8.79 23.72 -0.25
C VAL A 152 7.73 23.23 0.72
N ASP A 153 6.52 22.99 0.23
CA ASP A 153 5.42 22.42 0.99
C ASP A 153 5.21 20.96 0.57
N ILE A 154 5.21 20.06 1.55
CA ILE A 154 5.05 18.63 1.35
C ILE A 154 3.82 18.20 2.12
N LEU A 155 2.82 17.66 1.43
CA LEU A 155 1.62 17.09 2.01
C LEU A 155 1.62 15.59 1.72
N SER A 156 1.35 14.76 2.73
CA SER A 156 1.12 13.34 2.51
C SER A 156 -0.16 12.87 3.17
N THR A 157 -0.93 12.06 2.44
CA THR A 157 -2.13 11.40 2.93
C THR A 157 -1.94 9.89 2.86
N SER A 158 -2.14 9.20 3.97
CA SER A 158 -1.98 7.75 4.00
C SER A 158 -3.22 7.03 3.47
N ARG A 159 -3.08 5.74 3.13
CA ARG A 159 -4.24 4.83 3.04
C ARG A 159 -4.96 4.70 4.39
N CYS A 160 -6.18 4.18 4.35
CA CYS A 160 -6.95 3.85 5.54
C CYS A 160 -6.25 2.80 6.43
N ALA A 161 -6.42 2.99 7.73
CA ALA A 161 -5.90 2.22 8.83
C ALA A 161 -6.97 2.00 9.90
N GLN A 162 -6.67 1.13 10.86
CA GLN A 162 -7.47 0.96 12.07
C GLN A 162 -7.45 2.24 12.90
N ASP A 163 -8.58 2.59 13.50
CA ASP A 163 -8.68 3.66 14.51
C ASP A 163 -7.69 3.38 15.66
N PRO A 164 -6.81 4.34 16.05
CA PRO A 164 -5.97 4.16 17.22
C PRO A 164 -6.83 3.89 18.46
N VAL A 165 -6.63 2.74 19.09
CA VAL A 165 -7.32 2.40 20.34
C VAL A 165 -7.00 3.49 21.37
N SER A 166 -8.01 4.28 21.76
CA SER A 166 -7.87 5.22 22.88
C SER A 166 -7.38 4.45 24.11
N PRO A 167 -6.30 4.87 24.79
CA PRO A 167 -5.99 4.30 26.09
C PRO A 167 -7.19 4.51 27.01
N SER A 168 -7.68 3.45 27.64
CA SER A 168 -8.75 3.57 28.64
C SER A 168 -8.30 4.54 29.75
N PRO A 169 -9.16 5.48 30.17
CA PRO A 169 -8.82 6.48 31.19
C PRO A 169 -8.50 5.87 32.55
#